data_AF-W9R1Y6-F1
#
_entry.id   AF-W9R1Y6-F1
#
_cell.length_a   1.000
_cell.length_b   1.000
_cell.length_c   1.000
_cell.angle_alpha   90.00
_cell.angle_beta   90.00
_cell.angle_gamma   90.00
#
_symmetry.space_group_name_H-M   'P 1'
#
loop_
_entity.id
_entity.type
_entity.pdbx_description
1 polymer ?
#
loop_
_entity_poly.entity_id
_entity_poly.type
_entity_poly.pdbx_seq_one_letter_code
_entity_poly.pdbx_strand_id
1 'polypeptide(L)'
;MTTPTRALKPNEVYEIIQARVCRIWTNNDFVTGRLISLDCILVDEEVSLWGHKADQFDENVLKTLKAPVVIVFSAMLTKQYLGNSYVSSTSVTIFYIDLDIPETTTLKTR
;
A
#
# COMPACT_ATOMS: atom_id res chain seq x y z
N MET A 1 13.66 -15.66 9.20
CA MET A 1 12.64 -14.73 9.75
C MET A 1 12.26 -13.77 8.64
N THR A 2 10.98 -13.52 8.39
CA THR A 2 10.49 -12.60 7.36
C THR A 2 10.72 -11.15 7.77
N THR A 3 11.22 -10.33 6.84
CA THR A 3 11.47 -8.90 7.08
C THR A 3 10.24 -8.10 6.64
N PRO A 4 9.60 -7.30 7.52
CA PRO A 4 8.51 -6.41 7.13
C PRO A 4 9.07 -5.24 6.32
N THR A 5 8.26 -4.65 5.44
CA THR A 5 8.72 -3.58 4.54
C THR A 5 9.20 -2.33 5.28
N ARG A 6 8.67 -2.07 6.49
CA ARG A 6 9.15 -0.97 7.36
C ARG A 6 10.60 -1.10 7.82
N ALA A 7 11.15 -2.32 7.85
CA ALA A 7 12.49 -2.62 8.34
C ALA A 7 13.55 -2.59 7.23
N LEU A 8 13.14 -2.33 5.98
CA LEU A 8 14.04 -2.23 4.85
C LEU A 8 14.86 -0.93 4.91
N LYS A 9 16.15 -1.04 4.66
CA LYS A 9 17.10 0.06 4.59
C LYS A 9 17.66 0.17 3.17
N PRO A 10 18.02 1.39 2.73
CA PRO A 10 18.66 1.58 1.43
C PRO A 10 19.95 0.75 1.32
N ASN A 11 20.11 0.07 0.18
CA ASN A 11 21.30 -0.72 -0.17
C ASN A 11 21.61 -1.93 0.71
N GLU A 12 20.69 -2.36 1.58
CA GLU A 12 20.78 -3.63 2.30
C GLU A 12 20.11 -4.77 1.50
N VAL A 13 20.70 -5.96 1.55
CA VAL A 13 20.16 -7.18 0.90
C VAL A 13 19.38 -7.96 1.93
N TYR A 14 18.14 -8.34 1.58
CA TYR A 14 17.24 -9.11 2.43
C TYR A 14 16.92 -10.44 1.77
N GLU A 15 16.98 -11.55 2.52
CA GLU A 15 16.67 -12.89 2.00
C GLU A 15 15.17 -13.08 1.73
N ILE A 16 14.31 -12.63 2.65
CA ILE A 16 12.86 -12.80 2.54
C ILE A 16 12.14 -11.56 3.07
N ILE A 17 11.35 -10.92 2.22
CA ILE A 17 10.49 -9.78 2.54
C ILE A 17 9.04 -10.23 2.47
N GLN A 18 8.26 -9.97 3.52
CA GLN A 18 6.82 -10.25 3.53
C GLN A 18 6.07 -8.95 3.30
N ALA A 19 5.34 -8.89 2.19
CA ALA A 19 4.57 -7.72 1.80
C ALA A 19 3.38 -8.14 0.94
N ARG A 20 2.30 -7.35 0.98
CA ARG A 20 1.21 -7.52 0.03
C ARG A 20 1.52 -6.70 -1.23
N VAL A 21 1.56 -7.35 -2.39
CA VAL A 21 1.70 -6.66 -3.68
C VAL A 21 0.37 -6.02 -4.04
N CYS A 22 0.30 -4.69 -4.00
CA CYS A 22 -0.91 -3.94 -4.36
C CYS A 22 -0.97 -3.65 -5.86
N ARG A 23 0.18 -3.40 -6.50
CA ARG A 23 0.26 -3.20 -7.94
C ARG A 23 1.61 -3.66 -8.46
N ILE A 24 1.63 -4.24 -9.65
CA ILE A 24 2.85 -4.61 -10.36
C ILE A 24 2.71 -4.22 -11.82
N TRP A 25 3.76 -3.69 -12.42
CA TRP A 25 3.78 -3.39 -13.84
C TRP A 25 5.19 -3.58 -14.41
N THR A 26 5.23 -3.91 -15.70
CA THR A 26 6.45 -4.01 -16.47
C THR A 26 6.70 -2.70 -17.20
N ASN A 27 7.88 -2.13 -17.02
CA ASN A 27 8.36 -1.03 -17.83
C ASN A 27 9.10 -1.61 -19.03
N ASN A 28 8.65 -1.27 -20.23
CA ASN A 28 9.25 -1.73 -21.47
C ASN A 28 9.80 -0.54 -22.25
N ASP A 29 10.91 -0.76 -22.95
CA ASP A 29 11.45 0.15 -23.93
C ASP A 29 10.40 0.38 -25.02
N PHE A 30 9.98 1.63 -25.21
CA PHE A 30 8.96 1.99 -26.19
C PHE A 30 9.40 1.73 -27.63
N VAL A 31 10.70 1.69 -27.91
CA VAL A 31 11.24 1.51 -29.26
C VAL A 31 11.41 0.02 -29.57
N THR A 32 11.98 -0.74 -28.62
CA THR A 32 12.35 -2.14 -28.86
C THR A 32 11.35 -3.14 -28.29
N GLY A 33 10.40 -2.68 -27.45
CA GLY A 33 9.49 -3.54 -26.69
C GLY A 33 10.18 -4.36 -25.61
N ARG A 34 11.48 -4.14 -25.38
CA ARG A 34 12.29 -4.91 -24.43
C ARG A 34 11.93 -4.55 -23.00
N LEU A 35 11.74 -5.55 -22.15
CA LEU A 35 11.57 -5.35 -20.70
C LEU A 35 12.78 -4.65 -20.10
N ILE A 36 12.54 -3.48 -19.50
CA ILE A 36 13.54 -2.66 -18.80
C ILE A 36 13.49 -2.93 -17.30
N SER A 37 12.30 -2.89 -16.70
CA SER A 37 12.13 -3.09 -15.27
C SER A 37 10.78 -3.71 -14.92
N LEU A 38 10.73 -4.28 -13.72
CA LEU A 38 9.50 -4.70 -13.07
C LEU A 38 9.32 -3.82 -11.84
N ASP A 39 8.31 -2.99 -11.86
CA ASP A 39 8.03 -2.03 -10.81
C ASP A 39 6.81 -2.52 -10.01
N CYS A 40 6.82 -2.30 -8.70
CA CYS A 40 5.69 -2.70 -7.85
C CYS A 40 5.46 -1.73 -6.69
N ILE A 41 4.22 -1.73 -6.19
CA ILE A 41 3.81 -1.08 -4.95
C ILE A 41 3.53 -2.17 -3.94
N LEU A 42 4.31 -2.18 -2.87
CA LEU A 42 4.19 -3.10 -1.74
C LEU A 42 3.52 -2.37 -0.56
N VAL A 43 2.62 -3.06 0.13
CA VAL A 43 1.92 -2.53 1.31
C VAL A 43 2.14 -3.47 2.50
N ASP A 44 2.44 -2.84 3.64
CA ASP A 44 2.56 -3.47 4.96
C ASP A 44 1.26 -3.35 5.78
N GLU A 45 1.23 -3.98 6.94
CA GLU A 45 0.03 -4.13 7.77
C GLU A 45 -0.42 -2.85 8.49
N GLU A 46 0.39 -1.78 8.52
CA GLU A 46 0.14 -0.61 9.39
C GLU A 46 0.13 0.73 8.63
N VAL A 47 -0.99 1.45 8.73
CA VAL A 47 -1.20 2.80 8.16
C VAL A 47 -1.66 3.75 9.26
N SER A 48 -1.01 4.92 9.38
CA SER A 48 -1.43 5.94 10.35
C SER A 48 -2.23 7.07 9.66
N LEU A 49 -3.46 7.26 10.10
CA LEU A 49 -4.30 8.41 9.74
C LEU A 49 -4.24 9.47 10.84
N TRP A 50 -4.26 10.74 10.44
CA TRP A 50 -4.16 11.88 11.35
C TRP A 50 -5.25 12.93 11.10
N GLY A 51 -5.65 13.61 12.18
CA GLY A 51 -6.62 14.70 12.16
C GLY A 51 -7.96 14.27 11.58
N HIS A 52 -8.60 15.16 10.82
CA HIS A 52 -9.93 14.95 10.26
C HIS A 52 -10.06 13.70 9.37
N LYS A 53 -8.95 13.13 8.87
CA LYS A 53 -8.96 11.88 8.09
C LYS A 53 -9.10 10.64 8.97
N ALA A 54 -8.58 10.68 10.19
CA ALA A 54 -8.82 9.65 11.18
C ALA A 54 -10.29 9.68 11.64
N ASP A 55 -10.85 10.87 11.84
CA ASP A 55 -12.26 11.04 12.26
C ASP A 55 -13.26 10.50 11.21
N GLN A 56 -12.90 10.59 9.92
CA GLN A 56 -13.70 10.03 8.82
C GLN A 56 -13.63 8.50 8.73
N PHE A 57 -12.70 7.87 9.46
CA PHE A 57 -12.45 6.44 9.40
C PHE A 57 -13.16 5.74 10.56
N ASP A 58 -14.38 5.28 10.32
CA ASP A 58 -15.17 4.55 11.33
C ASP A 58 -14.90 3.04 11.26
N GLU A 59 -14.21 2.52 12.28
CA GLU A 59 -13.91 1.10 12.41
C GLU A 59 -15.18 0.23 12.53
N ASN A 60 -16.27 0.77 13.08
CA ASN A 60 -17.52 0.03 13.21
C ASN A 60 -18.15 -0.22 11.85
N VAL A 61 -18.05 0.74 10.93
CA VAL A 61 -18.49 0.56 9.54
C VAL A 61 -17.70 -0.58 8.90
N LEU A 62 -16.38 -0.63 9.09
CA LEU A 62 -15.55 -1.70 8.54
C LEU A 62 -15.93 -3.09 9.06
N LYS A 63 -16.31 -3.20 10.33
CA LYS A 63 -16.77 -4.46 10.94
C LYS A 63 -18.10 -4.95 10.35
N THR A 64 -18.91 -4.06 9.80
CA THR A 64 -20.16 -4.44 9.10
C THR A 64 -19.94 -4.90 7.66
N LEU A 65 -18.78 -4.61 7.07
CA LEU A 65 -18.47 -4.99 5.70
C LEU A 65 -18.07 -6.47 5.62
N LYS A 66 -18.48 -7.12 4.52
CA LYS A 66 -18.12 -8.51 4.26
C LYS A 66 -16.66 -8.59 3.83
N ALA A 67 -15.86 -9.32 4.60
CA ALA A 67 -14.46 -9.55 4.28
C ALA A 67 -14.29 -10.30 2.93
N PRO A 68 -13.19 -10.06 2.19
CA PRO A 68 -12.14 -9.08 2.50
C PRO A 68 -12.51 -7.63 2.10
N VAL A 69 -12.18 -6.67 2.96
CA VAL A 69 -12.40 -5.23 2.73
C VAL A 69 -11.16 -4.64 2.09
N VAL A 70 -11.34 -3.89 1.00
CA VAL A 70 -10.23 -3.24 0.27
C VAL A 70 -10.31 -1.74 0.47
N ILE A 71 -9.26 -1.15 1.03
CA ILE A 71 -9.17 0.30 1.24
C ILE A 71 -8.01 0.85 0.41
N VAL A 72 -8.30 1.85 -0.41
CA VAL A 72 -7.33 2.53 -1.27
C VAL A 72 -7.05 3.90 -0.67
N PHE A 73 -5.78 4.18 -0.38
CA PHE A 73 -5.32 5.49 0.10
C PHE A 73 -4.54 6.21 -1.00
N SER A 74 -4.86 7.48 -1.24
CA SER A 74 -4.13 8.35 -2.17
C SER A 74 -3.45 9.51 -1.41
N ALA A 75 -2.39 10.08 -2.02
CA ALA A 75 -1.64 11.21 -1.49
C ALA A 75 -1.12 11.00 -0.04
N MET A 76 -0.56 9.82 0.21
CA MET A 76 0.11 9.48 1.47
C MET A 76 1.57 9.93 1.45
N LEU A 77 2.13 10.25 2.62
CA LEU A 77 3.52 10.63 2.79
C LEU A 77 4.29 9.56 3.57
N THR A 78 5.37 9.06 2.99
CA THR A 78 6.32 8.18 3.71
C THR A 78 7.17 9.01 4.67
N LYS A 79 7.25 8.59 5.92
CA LYS A 79 8.03 9.22 6.99
C LYS A 79 8.92 8.18 7.67
N GLN A 80 9.95 8.66 8.36
CA GLN A 80 10.82 7.82 9.18
C GLN A 80 10.88 8.39 10.60
N TYR A 81 10.69 7.53 11.60
CA TYR A 81 10.79 7.89 13.02
C TYR A 81 11.54 6.78 13.77
N LEU A 82 12.60 7.16 14.50
CA LEU A 82 13.48 6.23 15.23
C LEU A 82 13.96 5.04 14.37
N GLY A 83 14.27 5.30 13.10
CA GLY A 83 14.75 4.28 12.15
C GLY A 83 13.65 3.48 11.45
N ASN A 84 12.39 3.57 11.90
CA ASN A 84 11.27 2.84 11.31
C ASN A 84 10.57 3.69 10.25
N SER A 85 10.36 3.11 9.06
CA SER A 85 9.58 3.74 7.99
C SER A 85 8.09 3.48 8.18
N TYR A 86 7.26 4.51 7.98
CA TYR A 86 5.80 4.41 8.05
C TYR A 86 5.15 5.35 7.03
N VAL A 87 3.89 5.07 6.68
CA VAL A 87 3.09 5.95 5.82
C VAL A 87 2.08 6.73 6.67
N SER A 88 2.02 8.04 6.43
CA SER A 88 1.20 8.99 7.16
C SER A 88 0.26 9.71 6.20
N SER A 89 -0.99 9.91 6.59
CA SER A 89 -1.89 10.80 5.85
C SER A 89 -1.38 12.25 5.84
N THR A 90 -1.80 12.99 4.82
CA THR A 90 -1.60 14.42 4.61
C THR A 90 -2.95 15.15 4.59
N SER A 91 -2.95 16.48 4.45
CA SER A 91 -4.20 17.26 4.33
C SER A 91 -5.00 16.92 3.08
N VAL A 92 -4.35 16.43 2.03
CA VAL A 92 -4.98 16.07 0.74
C VAL A 92 -5.22 14.57 0.58
N THR A 93 -4.96 13.77 1.61
CA THR A 93 -5.24 12.33 1.58
C THR A 93 -6.72 12.07 1.35
N ILE A 94 -7.01 11.20 0.40
CA ILE A 94 -8.36 10.67 0.16
C ILE A 94 -8.26 9.16 0.30
N PHE A 95 -9.25 8.56 0.93
CA PHE A 95 -9.38 7.12 0.99
C PHE A 95 -10.74 6.69 0.46
N TYR A 96 -10.74 5.49 -0.11
CA TYR A 96 -11.93 4.87 -0.68
C TYR A 96 -12.02 3.46 -0.15
N ILE A 97 -13.20 3.09 0.35
CA ILE A 97 -13.48 1.76 0.87
C ILE A 97 -14.30 1.03 -0.18
N ASP A 98 -13.87 -0.16 -0.57
CA ASP A 98 -14.58 -1.03 -1.51
C ASP A 98 -14.98 -0.35 -2.81
N LEU A 99 -14.04 0.41 -3.39
CA LEU A 99 -14.15 0.94 -4.75
C LEU A 99 -14.61 -0.17 -5.70
N ASP A 100 -15.63 0.10 -6.50
CA ASP A 100 -16.14 -0.84 -7.50
C ASP A 100 -15.38 -0.64 -8.82
N ILE A 101 -14.10 -1.01 -8.81
CA ILE A 101 -13.22 -0.99 -9.99
C ILE A 101 -12.53 -2.35 -10.14
N PRO A 102 -12.13 -2.74 -11.36
CA PRO A 102 -11.50 -4.04 -11.59
C PRO A 102 -10.28 -4.31 -10.67
N GLU A 103 -9.46 -3.30 -10.42
CA GLU A 103 -8.24 -3.38 -9.62
C GLU A 103 -8.50 -3.75 -8.16
N THR A 104 -9.59 -3.29 -7.57
CA THR A 104 -9.97 -3.59 -6.18
C THR A 104 -10.80 -4.86 -6.08
N THR A 105 -11.64 -5.15 -7.07
CA THR A 105 -12.48 -6.36 -7.10
C THR A 105 -11.64 -7.63 -7.17
N THR A 106 -10.55 -7.62 -7.96
CA THR A 106 -9.61 -8.77 -8.03
C THR A 106 -8.91 -9.09 -6.71
N LEU A 107 -8.76 -8.09 -5.82
CA LEU A 107 -8.19 -8.27 -4.49
C LEU A 107 -9.19 -8.91 -3.51
N LYS A 108 -10.49 -8.92 -3.82
CA LYS A 108 -11.51 -9.52 -2.95
C LYS A 108 -11.68 -11.02 -3.11
N THR A 109 -11.28 -11.56 -4.25
CA THR A 109 -11.42 -12.98 -4.61
C THR A 109 -10.18 -13.82 -4.28
N ARG A 110 -9.15 -13.21 -3.69
CA ARG A 110 -7.91 -13.87 -3.25
C ARG A 110 -7.96 -14.15 -1.75
#